data_AF-A0A807LA44-F1
#
_entry.id   AF-A0A807LA44-F1
#
_cell.length_a   1.000
_cell.length_b   1.000
_cell.length_c   1.000
_cell.angle_alpha   90.00
_cell.angle_beta   90.00
_cell.angle_gamma   90.00
#
_symmetry.space_group_name_H-M   'P 1'
#
loop_
_entity.id
_entity.type
_entity.pdbx_description
1 polymer ?
#
loop_
_entity_poly.entity_id
_entity_poly.type
_entity_poly.pdbx_seq_one_letter_code
_entity_poly.pdbx_strand_id
1 'polypeptide(L)'
;MFSLARRFALRFSTALLFGILNALFTMAVLSGQWLTSSAGDSALLAFEAAVVVLALLLVQWLIRRAGALAQAVGTVRRGSPEEAQADRVLARFNAAETLLDQLWMSALLPVIAGFFLLDTHLAMYLHGGLLVLAIAMTFWQGNRLDKLRNTHGYHAGFGRTTP
;
A
#
# COMPACT_ATOMS: atom_id res chain seq x y z
N MET A 1 -3.47 -5.33 -31.69
CA MET A 1 -3.36 -3.91 -31.27
C MET A 1 -4.64 -3.51 -30.56
N PHE A 2 -4.60 -3.23 -29.25
CA PHE A 2 -5.80 -2.73 -28.53
C PHE A 2 -6.04 -1.26 -28.88
N SER A 3 -7.30 -0.88 -29.17
CA SER A 3 -7.67 0.51 -29.49
C SER A 3 -7.36 1.46 -28.32
N LEU A 4 -7.00 2.70 -28.65
CA LEU A 4 -6.67 3.76 -27.68
C LEU A 4 -7.80 3.94 -26.64
N ALA A 5 -9.05 3.84 -27.10
CA ALA A 5 -10.26 3.91 -26.28
C ALA A 5 -10.33 2.79 -25.23
N ARG A 6 -9.93 1.55 -25.57
CA ARG A 6 -9.94 0.43 -24.62
C ARG A 6 -8.86 0.58 -23.54
N ARG A 7 -7.69 1.12 -23.90
CA ARG A 7 -6.64 1.45 -22.92
C ARG A 7 -7.07 2.57 -21.97
N PHE A 8 -7.75 3.58 -22.50
CA PHE A 8 -8.31 4.68 -21.70
C PHE A 8 -9.39 4.18 -20.73
N ALA A 9 -10.36 3.39 -21.23
CA ALA A 9 -11.43 2.82 -20.42
C ALA A 9 -10.90 1.93 -19.29
N LEU A 10 -9.89 1.10 -19.56
CA LEU A 10 -9.25 0.27 -18.53
C LEU A 10 -8.55 1.12 -17.47
N ARG A 11 -7.75 2.12 -17.87
CA ARG A 11 -7.07 3.03 -16.92
C ARG A 11 -8.07 3.81 -16.07
N PHE A 12 -9.12 4.33 -16.69
CA PHE A 12 -10.18 5.07 -16.01
C PHE A 12 -10.95 4.18 -15.03
N SER A 13 -11.36 2.99 -15.45
CA SER A 13 -12.06 2.02 -14.58
C SER A 13 -11.20 1.61 -13.38
N THR A 14 -9.91 1.38 -13.60
CA THR A 14 -8.99 0.99 -12.53
C THR A 14 -8.80 2.15 -11.54
N ALA A 15 -8.60 3.38 -12.04
CA ALA A 15 -8.49 4.57 -11.19
C ALA A 15 -9.77 4.85 -10.40
N LEU A 16 -10.94 4.68 -11.03
CA LEU A 16 -12.24 4.85 -10.38
C LEU A 16 -12.45 3.83 -9.26
N LEU A 17 -12.17 2.54 -9.53
CA LEU A 17 -12.28 1.48 -8.52
C LEU A 17 -11.35 1.74 -7.34
N PHE A 18 -10.11 2.16 -7.60
CA PHE A 18 -9.18 2.54 -6.55
C PHE A 18 -9.65 3.75 -5.75
N GLY A 19 -10.19 4.78 -6.41
CA GLY A 19 -10.75 5.95 -5.74
C GLY A 19 -11.92 5.59 -4.82
N ILE A 20 -12.83 4.74 -5.29
CA ILE A 20 -13.97 4.24 -4.50
C ILE A 20 -13.49 3.42 -3.31
N LEU A 21 -12.59 2.45 -3.52
CA LEU A 21 -12.04 1.64 -2.43
C LEU A 21 -11.32 2.48 -1.39
N ASN A 22 -10.55 3.47 -1.84
CA ASN A 22 -9.86 4.40 -0.96
C ASN A 22 -10.85 5.22 -0.10
N ALA A 23 -11.88 5.79 -0.74
CA ALA A 23 -12.91 6.54 -0.04
C ALA A 23 -13.66 5.67 0.97
N LEU A 24 -14.06 4.45 0.59
CA LEU A 24 -14.73 3.51 1.49
C LEU A 24 -13.84 3.12 2.67
N PHE A 25 -12.56 2.87 2.42
CA PHE A 25 -11.60 2.57 3.48
C PHE A 25 -11.45 3.75 4.45
N THR A 26 -11.21 4.96 3.94
CA THR A 26 -11.11 6.17 4.78
C THR A 26 -12.38 6.38 5.60
N MET A 27 -13.57 6.23 4.99
CA MET A 27 -14.85 6.33 5.69
C MET A 27 -15.00 5.27 6.79
N ALA A 28 -14.58 4.02 6.54
CA ALA A 28 -14.63 2.95 7.53
C ALA A 28 -13.70 3.23 8.72
N VAL A 29 -12.49 3.72 8.46
CA VAL A 29 -11.53 4.07 9.52
C VAL A 29 -12.05 5.25 10.35
N LEU A 30 -12.52 6.32 9.70
CA LEU A 30 -13.09 7.48 10.41
C LEU A 30 -14.30 7.10 11.26
N SER A 31 -15.19 6.25 10.72
CA SER A 31 -16.35 5.75 11.48
C SER A 31 -15.90 4.92 12.68
N GLY A 32 -14.87 4.09 12.52
CA GLY A 32 -14.29 3.30 13.61
C GLY A 32 -13.63 4.16 14.68
N GLN A 33 -12.89 5.21 14.28
CA GLN A 33 -12.32 6.19 15.22
C GLN A 33 -13.41 6.91 16.01
N TRP A 34 -14.48 7.35 15.36
CA TRP A 34 -15.61 8.00 16.03
C TRP A 34 -16.33 7.07 17.01
N LEU A 35 -16.55 5.81 16.64
CA LEU A 35 -17.18 4.83 17.52
C LEU A 35 -16.29 4.53 18.74
N THR A 36 -14.99 4.37 18.53
CA THR A 36 -14.05 4.01 19.59
C THR A 36 -13.66 5.18 20.49
N SER A 37 -13.68 6.41 19.98
CA SER A 37 -13.48 7.61 20.83
C SER A 37 -14.56 7.73 21.90
N SER A 38 -15.81 7.33 21.61
CA SER A 38 -16.88 7.31 22.60
C SER A 38 -16.64 6.34 23.78
N ALA A 39 -15.76 5.35 23.60
CA ALA A 39 -15.34 4.42 24.65
C ALA A 39 -14.07 4.88 25.41
N GLY A 40 -13.44 5.99 24.97
CA GLY A 40 -12.29 6.62 25.59
C GLY A 40 -10.98 6.45 24.81
N ASP A 41 -9.98 7.28 25.16
CA ASP A 41 -8.68 7.38 24.48
C ASP A 41 -7.97 6.03 24.25
N SER A 42 -8.03 5.12 25.24
CA SER A 42 -7.37 3.81 25.14
C SER A 42 -8.01 2.92 24.06
N ALA A 43 -9.33 2.99 23.89
CA ALA A 43 -10.04 2.23 22.87
C ALA A 43 -9.74 2.78 21.46
N LEU A 44 -9.71 4.11 21.32
CA LEU A 44 -9.32 4.78 20.08
C LEU A 44 -7.88 4.42 19.68
N LEU A 45 -6.92 4.55 20.61
CA LEU A 45 -5.51 4.20 20.34
C LEU A 45 -5.33 2.72 19.97
N ALA A 46 -6.05 1.81 20.65
CA ALA A 46 -6.01 0.39 20.31
C ALA A 46 -6.55 0.13 18.90
N PHE A 47 -7.63 0.81 18.51
CA PHE A 47 -8.17 0.74 17.16
C PHE A 47 -7.19 1.27 16.11
N GLU A 48 -6.62 2.46 16.33
CA GLU A 48 -5.62 3.05 15.42
C GLU A 48 -4.39 2.15 15.26
N ALA A 49 -3.86 1.63 16.37
CA ALA A 49 -2.76 0.68 16.34
C ALA A 49 -3.13 -0.58 15.55
N ALA A 50 -4.33 -1.13 15.73
CA ALA A 50 -4.80 -2.29 14.98
C ALA A 50 -4.89 -2.00 13.47
N VAL A 51 -5.46 -0.86 13.07
CA VAL A 51 -5.55 -0.46 11.65
C VAL A 51 -4.16 -0.32 11.04
N VAL A 52 -3.23 0.36 11.73
CA VAL A 52 -1.84 0.52 11.28
C VAL A 52 -1.15 -0.84 11.13
N VAL A 53 -1.25 -1.72 12.13
CA VAL A 53 -0.63 -3.05 12.09
C VAL A 53 -1.19 -3.88 10.95
N LEU A 54 -2.52 -3.90 10.76
CA LEU A 54 -3.16 -4.64 9.68
C LEU A 54 -2.73 -4.12 8.30
N ALA A 55 -2.65 -2.80 8.11
CA ALA A 55 -2.18 -2.19 6.88
C ALA A 55 -0.71 -2.58 6.57
N LEU A 56 0.17 -2.46 7.57
CA LEU A 56 1.58 -2.82 7.42
C LEU A 56 1.77 -4.32 7.16
N LEU A 57 0.98 -5.19 7.82
CA LEU A 57 1.00 -6.63 7.58
C LEU A 57 0.52 -6.98 6.17
N LEU A 58 -0.51 -6.30 5.67
CA LEU A 58 -1.01 -6.50 4.31
C LEU A 58 0.05 -6.14 3.26
N VAL A 59 0.72 -4.99 3.42
CA VAL A 59 1.84 -4.61 2.54
C VAL A 59 2.95 -5.64 2.64
N GLN A 60 3.34 -6.02 3.86
CA GLN A 60 4.40 -7.00 4.08
C GLN A 60 4.07 -8.35 3.45
N TRP A 61 2.81 -8.78 3.50
CA TRP A 61 2.32 -9.99 2.85
C TRP A 61 2.39 -9.88 1.33
N LEU A 62 1.99 -8.75 0.74
CA LEU A 62 2.11 -8.52 -0.71
C LEU A 62 3.57 -8.54 -1.17
N ILE A 63 4.47 -7.88 -0.44
CA ILE A 63 5.91 -7.89 -0.74
C ILE A 63 6.46 -9.32 -0.72
N ARG A 64 6.11 -10.12 0.30
CA ARG A 64 6.53 -11.54 0.39
C ARG A 64 6.01 -12.36 -0.78
N ARG A 65 4.74 -12.17 -1.14
CA ARG A 65 4.11 -12.90 -2.24
C ARG A 65 4.73 -12.52 -3.59
N ALA A 66 5.05 -11.25 -3.79
CA ALA A 66 5.77 -10.78 -4.98
C ALA A 66 7.19 -11.37 -5.04
N GLY A 67 7.91 -11.37 -3.92
CA GLY A 67 9.24 -11.98 -3.82
C GLY A 67 9.25 -13.50 -4.08
N ALA A 68 8.30 -14.24 -3.50
CA ALA A 68 8.18 -15.69 -3.73
C ALA A 68 7.87 -16.01 -5.20
N LEU A 69 7.02 -15.21 -5.85
CA LEU A 69 6.72 -15.35 -7.27
C LEU A 69 7.95 -15.00 -8.14
N ALA A 70 8.68 -13.94 -7.80
CA ALA A 70 9.91 -13.57 -8.49
C ALA A 70 10.99 -14.65 -8.41
N GLN A 71 11.12 -15.31 -7.24
CA GLN A 71 12.03 -16.44 -7.05
C GLN A 71 11.64 -17.66 -7.89
N ALA A 72 10.34 -17.97 -7.98
CA ALA A 72 9.86 -19.12 -8.76
C ALA A 72 10.01 -18.93 -10.27
N VAL A 73 9.83 -17.70 -10.77
CA VAL A 73 9.91 -17.38 -12.21
C VAL A 73 11.36 -17.13 -12.66
N GLY A 74 12.23 -16.61 -11.78
CA GLY A 74 13.60 -16.25 -12.15
C GLY A 74 13.66 -15.06 -13.11
N THR A 75 14.77 -14.92 -13.85
CA THR A 75 14.96 -13.86 -14.85
C THR A 75 14.61 -14.36 -16.24
N VAL A 76 13.60 -13.77 -16.86
CA VAL A 76 13.10 -14.19 -18.17
C VAL A 76 13.63 -13.28 -19.29
N ARG A 77 14.05 -13.87 -20.41
CA ARG A 77 14.47 -13.13 -21.60
C ARG A 77 13.25 -12.57 -22.35
N ARG A 78 13.33 -11.31 -22.77
CA ARG A 78 12.29 -10.62 -23.55
C ARG A 78 11.98 -11.37 -24.86
N GLY A 79 10.70 -11.47 -25.22
CA GLY A 79 10.23 -12.18 -26.42
C GLY A 79 10.15 -13.69 -26.28
N SER A 80 10.46 -14.24 -25.10
CA SER A 80 10.26 -15.65 -24.81
C SER A 80 8.78 -15.94 -24.48
N PRO A 81 8.30 -17.18 -24.66
CA PRO A 81 6.95 -17.57 -24.24
C PRO A 81 6.70 -17.41 -22.73
N GLU A 82 7.75 -17.20 -21.93
CA GLU A 82 7.70 -17.01 -20.48
C GLU A 82 7.49 -15.55 -20.06
N GLU A 83 7.46 -14.59 -21.01
CA GLU A 83 7.27 -13.15 -20.74
C GLU A 83 5.96 -12.84 -19.98
N ALA A 84 4.90 -13.61 -20.25
CA ALA A 84 3.65 -13.50 -19.50
C ALA A 84 3.80 -13.83 -18.00
N GLN A 85 4.81 -14.62 -17.63
CA GLN A 85 5.11 -14.91 -16.22
C GLN A 85 5.83 -13.72 -15.55
N ALA A 86 6.79 -13.12 -16.26
CA ALA A 86 7.48 -11.90 -15.83
C ALA A 86 6.50 -10.72 -15.63
N ASP A 87 5.55 -10.53 -16.53
CA ASP A 87 4.49 -9.51 -16.40
C ASP A 87 3.64 -9.70 -15.13
N ARG A 88 3.37 -10.96 -14.76
CA ARG A 88 2.65 -11.26 -13.50
C ARG A 88 3.48 -10.90 -12.28
N VAL A 89 4.81 -11.10 -12.31
CA VAL A 89 5.71 -10.67 -11.23
C VAL A 89 5.69 -9.15 -11.10
N LEU A 90 5.84 -8.43 -12.20
CA LEU A 90 5.80 -6.97 -12.23
C LEU A 90 4.45 -6.42 -11.73
N ALA A 91 3.33 -7.03 -12.13
CA ALA A 91 2.00 -6.63 -11.66
C ALA A 91 1.86 -6.78 -10.13
N ARG A 92 2.49 -7.80 -9.52
CA ARG A 92 2.46 -8.01 -8.06
C ARG A 92 3.32 -6.99 -7.31
N PHE A 93 4.50 -6.67 -7.84
CA PHE A 93 5.32 -5.60 -7.28
C PHE A 93 4.61 -4.24 -7.40
N ASN A 94 4.02 -3.94 -8.56
CA ASN A 94 3.26 -2.72 -8.78
C ASN A 94 2.03 -2.62 -7.86
N ALA A 95 1.36 -3.75 -7.56
CA ALA A 95 0.26 -3.76 -6.60
C ALA A 95 0.71 -3.43 -5.17
N ALA A 96 1.90 -3.92 -4.75
CA ALA A 96 2.46 -3.58 -3.44
C ALA A 96 2.86 -2.09 -3.36
N GLU A 97 3.47 -1.56 -4.42
CA GLU A 97 3.83 -0.14 -4.56
C GLU A 97 2.57 0.75 -4.54
N THR A 98 1.57 0.41 -5.34
CA THR A 98 0.29 1.14 -5.38
C THR A 98 -0.42 1.15 -4.03
N LEU A 99 -0.37 0.04 -3.26
CA LEU A 99 -0.96 0.00 -1.93
C LEU A 99 -0.21 0.91 -0.96
N LEU A 100 1.13 0.90 -0.98
CA LEU A 100 1.95 1.80 -0.16
C LEU A 100 1.61 3.27 -0.44
N ASP A 101 1.51 3.65 -1.72
CA ASP A 101 1.13 5.01 -2.13
C ASP A 101 -0.28 5.38 -1.68
N GLN A 102 -1.23 4.44 -1.74
CA GLN A 102 -2.61 4.68 -1.31
C GLN A 102 -2.73 4.83 0.20
N LEU A 103 -1.95 4.09 0.98
CA LEU A 103 -1.96 4.21 2.44
C LEU A 103 -1.59 5.63 2.88
N TRP A 104 -0.67 6.30 2.18
CA TRP A 104 -0.34 7.69 2.45
C TRP A 104 -1.54 8.63 2.27
N MET A 105 -2.23 8.49 1.14
CA MET A 105 -3.39 9.32 0.83
C MET A 105 -4.58 9.03 1.75
N SER A 106 -4.78 7.76 2.10
CA SER A 106 -5.93 7.30 2.90
C SER A 106 -5.79 7.59 4.38
N ALA A 107 -4.55 7.63 4.89
CA ALA A 107 -4.25 7.85 6.29
C ALA A 107 -4.32 9.33 6.72
N LEU A 108 -4.25 10.28 5.78
CA LEU A 108 -4.18 11.71 6.12
C LEU A 108 -5.36 12.17 6.97
N LEU A 109 -6.59 11.90 6.53
CA LEU A 109 -7.80 12.31 7.26
C LEU A 109 -7.95 11.59 8.60
N PRO A 110 -7.79 10.25 8.70
CA PRO A 110 -7.78 9.55 9.98
C PRO A 110 -6.74 10.06 10.97
N VAL A 111 -5.52 10.35 10.51
CA VAL A 111 -4.46 10.88 11.38
C VAL A 111 -4.85 12.24 11.94
N ILE A 112 -5.35 13.15 11.09
CA ILE A 112 -5.83 14.46 11.54
C ILE A 112 -6.98 14.29 12.54
N ALA A 113 -7.93 13.40 12.25
CA ALA A 113 -9.06 13.12 13.14
C ALA A 113 -8.61 12.60 14.51
N GLY A 114 -7.59 11.75 14.57
CA GLY A 114 -7.03 11.23 15.83
C GLY A 114 -6.60 12.34 16.79
N PHE A 115 -5.97 13.41 16.29
CA PHE A 115 -5.61 14.57 17.12
C PHE A 115 -6.81 15.35 17.69
N PHE A 116 -7.96 15.33 17.01
CA PHE A 116 -9.18 16.00 17.49
C PHE A 116 -10.02 15.11 18.42
N LEU A 117 -9.90 13.79 18.30
CA LEU A 117 -10.72 12.83 19.05
C LEU A 117 -10.09 12.38 20.37
N LEU A 118 -8.81 12.68 20.59
CA LEU A 118 -8.10 12.33 21.82
C LEU A 118 -8.15 13.48 22.81
N ASP A 119 -8.57 13.19 24.04
CA ASP A 119 -8.76 14.22 25.06
C ASP A 119 -7.50 14.46 25.90
N THR A 120 -6.65 13.44 26.07
CA THR A 120 -5.47 13.53 26.96
C THR A 120 -4.16 13.79 26.21
N HIS A 121 -3.28 14.60 26.81
CA HIS A 121 -1.94 14.85 26.27
C HIS A 121 -1.11 13.57 26.10
N LEU A 122 -1.22 12.63 27.05
CA LEU A 122 -0.53 11.34 26.94
C LEU A 122 -1.00 10.58 25.70
N ALA A 123 -2.30 10.55 25.45
CA ALA A 123 -2.82 9.86 24.29
C ALA A 123 -2.42 10.55 22.97
N MET A 124 -2.38 11.88 22.93
CA MET A 124 -1.83 12.62 21.79
C MET A 124 -0.35 12.27 21.52
N TYR A 125 0.48 12.14 22.56
CA TYR A 125 1.87 11.71 22.39
C TYR A 125 1.97 10.27 21.87
N LEU A 126 1.13 9.37 22.35
CA LEU A 126 1.07 7.99 21.86
C LEU A 126 0.61 7.92 20.40
N HIS A 127 -0.40 8.70 20.02
CA HIS A 127 -0.85 8.84 18.63
C HIS A 127 0.27 9.37 17.73
N GLY A 128 0.96 10.43 18.14
CA GLY A 128 2.14 10.95 17.43
C GLY A 128 3.26 9.91 17.31
N GLY A 129 3.50 9.13 18.36
CA GLY A 129 4.46 8.02 18.34
C GLY A 129 4.06 6.92 17.34
N LEU A 130 2.79 6.53 17.32
CA LEU A 130 2.26 5.57 16.34
C LEU A 130 2.41 6.10 14.91
N LEU A 131 2.16 7.38 14.68
CA LEU A 131 2.34 8.02 13.38
C LEU A 131 3.80 7.94 12.92
N VAL A 132 4.75 8.32 13.77
CA VAL A 132 6.19 8.25 13.45
C VAL A 132 6.62 6.80 13.14
N LEU A 133 6.15 5.83 13.92
CA LEU A 133 6.42 4.42 13.68
C LEU A 133 5.82 3.93 12.36
N ALA A 134 4.58 4.31 12.05
CA ALA A 134 3.91 3.97 10.80
C ALA A 134 4.68 4.53 9.60
N ILE A 135 5.10 5.79 9.67
CA ILE A 135 5.95 6.46 8.66
C ILE A 135 7.25 5.68 8.46
N ALA A 136 8.00 5.42 9.53
CA ALA A 136 9.28 4.72 9.47
C ALA A 136 9.15 3.32 8.86
N MET A 137 8.13 2.56 9.27
CA MET A 137 7.85 1.23 8.75
C MET A 137 7.43 1.26 7.28
N THR A 138 6.66 2.26 6.87
CA THR A 138 6.24 2.44 5.47
C THR A 138 7.44 2.72 4.58
N PHE A 139 8.35 3.62 4.98
CA PHE A 139 9.62 3.86 4.28
C PHE A 139 10.49 2.62 4.22
N TRP A 140 10.62 1.88 5.33
CA TRP A 140 11.39 0.64 5.37
C TRP A 140 10.82 -0.42 4.40
N GLN A 141 9.49 -0.57 4.35
CA GLN A 141 8.83 -1.48 3.41
C GLN A 141 9.00 -1.07 1.95
N GLY A 142 8.93 0.23 1.64
CA GLY A 142 9.23 0.76 0.30
C GLY A 142 10.67 0.45 -0.12
N ASN A 143 11.65 0.77 0.71
CA ASN A 143 13.06 0.45 0.44
C ASN A 143 13.30 -1.05 0.27
N ARG A 144 12.62 -1.88 1.05
CA ARG A 144 12.69 -3.34 0.93
C ARG A 144 12.09 -3.84 -0.38
N LEU A 145 10.95 -3.28 -0.79
CA LEU A 145 10.29 -3.58 -2.05
C LEU A 145 11.21 -3.27 -3.23
N ASP A 146 11.83 -2.09 -3.24
CA ASP A 146 12.80 -1.68 -4.26
C ASP A 146 14.04 -2.58 -4.28
N LYS A 147 14.59 -2.89 -3.11
CA LYS A 147 15.74 -3.80 -3.01
C LYS A 147 15.43 -5.18 -3.58
N LEU A 148 14.26 -5.74 -3.26
CA LEU A 148 13.83 -7.04 -3.78
C LEU A 148 13.65 -6.99 -5.30
N ARG A 149 12.97 -5.95 -5.80
CA ARG A 149 12.77 -5.73 -7.23
C ARG A 149 14.09 -5.69 -8.00
N ASN A 150 15.07 -4.94 -7.48
CA ASN A 150 16.41 -4.81 -8.08
C ASN A 150 17.22 -6.11 -7.99
N THR A 151 17.15 -6.84 -6.86
CA THR A 151 17.88 -8.11 -6.68
C THR A 151 17.42 -9.19 -7.65
N HIS A 152 16.13 -9.20 -8.00
CA HIS A 152 15.56 -10.16 -8.95
C HIS A 152 15.62 -9.70 -10.41
N GLY A 153 16.31 -8.59 -10.70
CA GLY A 153 16.48 -8.07 -12.06
C GLY A 153 15.23 -7.42 -12.66
N TYR A 154 14.17 -7.21 -11.87
CA TYR A 154 12.90 -6.62 -12.30
C TYR A 154 12.87 -5.09 -12.13
N HIS A 155 13.95 -4.39 -12.49
CA HIS A 155 14.10 -2.94 -12.30
C HIS A 155 12.87 -2.14 -12.79
N ALA A 156 12.64 -0.95 -12.22
CA ALA A 156 11.66 -0.01 -12.75
C ALA A 156 11.96 0.27 -14.23
N GLY A 157 11.07 -0.18 -15.13
CA GLY A 157 11.31 -0.11 -16.57
C GLY A 157 11.88 -1.39 -17.21
N PHE A 158 11.78 -2.55 -16.55
CA PHE A 158 12.05 -3.85 -17.18
C PHE A 158 11.30 -3.96 -18.53
N GLY A 159 12.06 -4.13 -19.62
CA GLY A 159 11.53 -4.15 -20.99
C GLY A 159 11.27 -2.78 -21.67
N ARG A 160 11.45 -1.64 -20.98
CA ARG A 160 11.26 -0.27 -21.53
C ARG A 160 12.54 0.44 -21.96
N THR A 161 13.71 0.02 -21.48
CA THR A 161 15.01 0.53 -21.97
C THR A 161 15.62 -0.49 -22.93
N THR A 162 15.49 -0.23 -24.22
CA THR A 162 16.36 -0.79 -25.27
C THR A 162 17.65 0.04 -25.33
N PRO A 163 18.85 -0.56 -25.41
CA PRO A 163 19.90 0.06 -26.22
C PRO A 163 19.47 0.12 -27.68
#